data_AF-A0A7S3CZP3-F1
#
_entry.id   AF-A0A7S3CZP3-F1
#
_cell.length_a   1.000
_cell.length_b   1.000
_cell.length_c   1.000
_cell.angle_alpha   90.00
_cell.angle_beta   90.00
_cell.angle_gamma   90.00
#
_symmetry.space_group_name_H-M   'P 1'
#
loop_
_entity.id
_entity.type
_entity.pdbx_description
1 polymer ?
#
loop_
_entity_poly.entity_id
_entity_poly.type
_entity_poly.pdbx_seq_one_letter_code
_entity_poly.pdbx_strand_id
1 'polypeptide(L)'
;VCPGIRLDWDKVEGLTEALGKNGVTSNYKYDLAPYTWKLVQNMKAGKAIFTNPPMPIKCAGAPQKAMYLSGDYWHKQGVLKNIDIQFNTAIGVLFGVKDYVPALM
;
A
#
# COMPACT_ATOMS: atom_id res chain seq x y z
N VAL A 1 27.18 -13.70 -3.02
CA VAL A 1 26.32 -13.55 -1.81
C VAL A 1 24.99 -12.93 -2.21
N CYS A 2 23.86 -13.28 -1.57
CA CYS A 2 22.50 -12.86 -1.94
C CYS A 2 21.70 -12.33 -0.71
N PRO A 3 22.05 -11.17 -0.13
CA PRO A 3 21.51 -10.72 1.16
C PRO A 3 20.12 -10.06 1.09
N GLY A 4 19.60 -9.77 -0.12
CA GLY A 4 18.33 -9.09 -0.30
C GLY A 4 18.39 -7.58 -0.03
N ILE A 5 17.26 -6.98 0.35
CA ILE A 5 17.11 -5.56 0.67
C ILE A 5 16.60 -5.38 2.10
N ARG A 6 17.15 -4.39 2.81
CA ARG A 6 16.71 -4.01 4.16
C ARG A 6 15.46 -3.13 4.10
N LEU A 7 14.55 -3.32 5.04
CA LEU A 7 13.43 -2.42 5.30
C LEU A 7 13.84 -1.47 6.42
N ASP A 8 13.75 -0.16 6.18
CA ASP A 8 14.24 0.86 7.10
C ASP A 8 13.08 1.68 7.68
N TRP A 9 12.34 1.08 8.61
CA TRP A 9 11.11 1.66 9.17
C TRP A 9 11.34 2.97 9.93
N ASP A 10 12.52 3.10 10.55
CA ASP A 10 12.89 4.26 11.36
C ASP A 10 13.16 5.53 10.53
N LYS A 11 13.16 5.43 9.19
CA LYS A 11 13.24 6.58 8.30
C LYS A 11 11.95 7.40 8.22
N VAL A 12 10.85 6.85 8.72
CA VAL A 12 9.58 7.55 8.83
C VAL A 12 9.30 7.77 10.31
N GLU A 13 9.29 9.03 10.72
CA GLU A 13 9.03 9.42 12.11
C GLU A 13 7.70 8.83 12.60
N GLY A 14 7.74 8.14 13.75
CA GLY A 14 6.56 7.53 14.39
C GLY A 14 6.06 6.23 13.74
N LEU A 15 6.69 5.74 12.66
CA LEU A 15 6.18 4.57 11.93
C LEU A 15 6.36 3.27 12.72
N THR A 16 7.52 3.04 13.31
CA THR A 16 7.82 1.82 14.06
C THR A 16 6.85 1.66 15.24
N GLU A 17 6.48 2.76 15.89
CA GLU A 17 5.49 2.77 16.96
C GLU A 17 4.10 2.49 16.42
N ALA A 18 3.70 3.09 15.30
CA ALA A 18 2.35 3.01 14.76
C ALA A 18 2.04 1.67 14.04
N LEU A 19 3.03 0.97 13.51
CA LEU A 19 2.83 -0.27 12.76
C LEU A 19 2.08 -1.34 13.59
N GLY A 20 1.02 -1.89 13.00
CA GLY A 20 0.17 -2.90 13.64
C GLY A 20 -0.94 -2.33 14.53
N LYS A 21 -1.02 -1.00 14.68
CA LYS A 21 -2.06 -0.31 15.45
C LYS A 21 -2.62 0.88 14.67
N ASN A 22 -3.75 1.40 15.12
CA ASN A 22 -4.35 2.64 14.61
C ASN A 22 -4.53 2.70 13.08
N GLY A 23 -4.72 1.56 12.41
CA GLY A 23 -4.88 1.51 10.96
C GLY A 23 -3.58 1.56 10.15
N VAL A 24 -2.41 1.50 10.78
CA VAL A 24 -1.10 1.56 10.11
C VAL A 24 -0.52 0.16 9.93
N THR A 25 -0.19 -0.21 8.70
CA THR A 25 0.25 -1.57 8.35
C THR A 25 1.25 -1.56 7.19
N SER A 26 1.90 -2.70 6.93
CA SER A 26 2.68 -2.89 5.70
C SER A 26 2.76 -4.37 5.29
N ASN A 27 2.45 -4.65 4.02
CA ASN A 27 2.61 -5.99 3.43
C ASN A 27 4.07 -6.40 3.24
N TYR A 28 5.02 -5.48 3.44
CA TYR A 28 6.46 -5.79 3.38
C TYR A 28 6.96 -6.47 4.65
N LYS A 29 6.19 -6.41 5.74
CA LYS A 29 6.45 -7.11 7.01
C LYS A 29 5.47 -8.29 7.13
N TYR A 30 6.01 -9.51 7.16
CA TYR A 30 5.23 -10.74 7.07
C TYR A 30 4.09 -10.82 8.09
N ASP A 31 4.37 -10.48 9.34
CA ASP A 31 3.41 -10.56 10.45
C ASP A 31 2.29 -9.51 10.38
N LEU A 32 2.45 -8.47 9.55
CA LEU A 32 1.45 -7.42 9.36
C LEU A 32 0.54 -7.66 8.15
N ALA A 33 0.89 -8.56 7.22
CA ALA A 33 0.03 -8.84 6.06
C ALA A 33 -1.40 -9.27 6.46
N PRO A 34 -1.62 -10.12 7.48
CA PRO A 34 -2.97 -10.42 7.98
C PRO A 34 -3.68 -9.20 8.57
N TYR A 35 -2.93 -8.28 9.21
CA TYR A 35 -3.49 -7.05 9.74
C TYR A 35 -3.95 -6.10 8.63
N THR A 36 -3.19 -6.00 7.52
CA THR A 36 -3.65 -5.26 6.34
C THR A 36 -4.98 -5.78 5.84
N TRP A 37 -5.14 -7.10 5.75
CA TRP A 37 -6.40 -7.69 5.30
C TRP A 37 -7.55 -7.37 6.26
N LYS A 38 -7.32 -7.49 7.57
CA LYS A 38 -8.31 -7.12 8.60
C LYS A 38 -8.76 -5.65 8.46
N LEU A 39 -7.83 -4.74 8.19
CA LEU A 39 -8.16 -3.32 7.98
C LEU A 39 -9.04 -3.12 6.73
N VAL A 40 -8.68 -3.76 5.62
CA VAL A 40 -9.48 -3.72 4.38
C VAL A 40 -10.89 -4.26 4.59
N GLN A 41 -11.03 -5.40 5.29
CA GLN A 41 -12.32 -6.01 5.56
C GLN A 41 -13.25 -5.13 6.40
N ASN A 42 -12.68 -4.45 7.41
CA ASN A 42 -13.42 -3.66 8.38
C ASN A 42 -13.78 -2.25 7.90
N MET A 43 -13.01 -1.70 6.95
CA MET A 43 -13.28 -0.36 6.42
C MET A 43 -14.57 -0.34 5.58
N LYS A 44 -15.46 0.63 5.87
CA LYS A 44 -16.72 0.87 5.14
C LYS A 44 -16.89 2.30 4.66
N ALA A 45 -16.08 3.22 5.18
CA ALA A 45 -16.05 4.63 4.82
C ALA A 45 -14.73 5.25 5.29
N GLY A 46 -14.39 6.43 4.80
CA GLY A 46 -13.26 7.22 5.25
C GLY A 46 -12.14 7.31 4.21
N LYS A 47 -10.89 7.53 4.65
CA LYS A 47 -9.74 7.70 3.77
C LYS A 47 -8.76 6.53 3.90
N ALA A 48 -8.41 5.92 2.76
CA ALA A 48 -7.42 4.86 2.66
C ALA A 48 -6.19 5.37 1.93
N ILE A 49 -5.06 5.48 2.64
CA ILE A 49 -3.80 5.99 2.09
C ILE A 49 -2.85 4.81 1.85
N PHE A 50 -2.43 4.67 0.60
CA PHE A 50 -1.39 3.74 0.16
C PHE A 50 -0.15 4.55 -0.20
N THR A 51 1.03 4.13 0.25
CA THR A 51 2.27 4.89 0.04
C THR A 51 3.30 4.08 -0.72
N ASN A 52 4.16 4.77 -1.47
CA ASN A 52 5.29 4.15 -2.16
C ASN A 52 6.56 4.99 -1.95
N PRO A 53 7.58 4.48 -1.24
CA PRO A 53 8.80 5.22 -0.91
C PRO A 53 9.64 5.50 -2.17
N PRO A 54 10.66 6.38 -2.06
CA PRO A 54 11.65 6.54 -3.13
C PRO A 54 12.39 5.22 -3.40
N MET A 55 12.96 5.10 -4.60
CA MET A 55 13.83 3.98 -4.96
C MET A 55 15.12 3.99 -4.12
N PRO A 56 15.72 2.81 -3.84
CA PRO A 56 15.32 1.48 -4.28
C PRO A 56 14.26 0.81 -3.38
N ILE A 57 13.36 0.04 -4.01
CA ILE A 57 12.35 -0.81 -3.33
C ILE A 57 12.29 -2.20 -3.98
N LYS A 58 12.03 -3.25 -3.21
CA LYS A 58 11.69 -4.57 -3.78
C LYS A 58 10.26 -4.53 -4.34
N CYS A 59 10.07 -4.98 -5.58
CA CYS A 59 8.74 -5.06 -6.21
C CYS A 59 7.94 -3.73 -6.18
N ALA A 60 8.39 -2.73 -6.93
CA ALA A 60 7.80 -1.38 -6.96
C ALA A 60 6.29 -1.32 -7.26
N GLY A 61 5.71 -2.36 -7.88
CA GLY A 61 4.26 -2.44 -8.10
C GLY A 61 3.45 -2.95 -6.89
N ALA A 62 4.08 -3.52 -5.86
CA ALA A 62 3.35 -4.10 -4.71
C ALA A 62 2.48 -3.08 -3.93
N PRO A 63 2.90 -1.82 -3.71
CA PRO A 63 2.04 -0.81 -3.09
C PRO A 63 0.74 -0.55 -3.87
N GLN A 64 0.84 -0.48 -5.20
CA GLN A 64 -0.33 -0.31 -6.08
C GLN A 64 -1.22 -1.55 -6.09
N LYS A 65 -0.63 -2.75 -6.11
CA LYS A 65 -1.39 -4.00 -6.03
C LYS A 65 -2.25 -4.04 -4.77
N ALA A 66 -1.71 -3.64 -3.62
CA ALA A 66 -2.48 -3.57 -2.37
C ALA A 66 -3.64 -2.57 -2.48
N MET A 67 -3.43 -1.42 -3.11
CA MET A 67 -4.48 -0.44 -3.39
C MET A 67 -5.58 -1.02 -4.29
N TYR A 68 -5.23 -1.54 -5.46
CA TYR A 68 -6.21 -2.07 -6.42
C TYR A 68 -7.02 -3.23 -5.83
N LEU A 69 -6.38 -4.15 -5.11
CA LEU A 69 -7.06 -5.27 -4.45
C LEU A 69 -8.01 -4.79 -3.33
N SER A 70 -7.62 -3.76 -2.59
CA SER A 70 -8.51 -3.16 -1.58
C SER A 70 -9.70 -2.47 -2.22
N GLY A 71 -9.47 -1.72 -3.30
CA GLY A 71 -10.51 -1.07 -4.11
C GLY A 71 -11.51 -2.06 -4.69
N ASP A 72 -11.04 -3.15 -5.30
CA ASP A 72 -11.88 -4.24 -5.82
C ASP A 72 -12.72 -4.88 -4.71
N TYR A 73 -12.12 -5.13 -3.53
CA TYR A 73 -12.86 -5.66 -2.40
C TYR A 73 -13.98 -4.69 -1.95
N TRP A 74 -13.67 -3.40 -1.76
CA TRP A 74 -14.67 -2.42 -1.36
C TRP A 74 -15.75 -2.20 -2.41
N HIS A 75 -15.41 -2.32 -3.70
CA HIS A 75 -16.36 -2.31 -4.81
C HIS A 75 -17.33 -3.49 -4.69
N LYS A 76 -16.81 -4.72 -4.53
CA LYS A 76 -17.61 -5.94 -4.33
C LYS A 76 -18.50 -5.88 -3.09
N GLN A 77 -18.08 -5.15 -2.05
CA GLN A 77 -18.88 -4.92 -0.85
C GLN A 77 -19.88 -3.76 -0.97
N GLY A 78 -19.90 -3.03 -2.09
CA GLY A 78 -20.82 -1.91 -2.32
C GLY A 78 -20.49 -0.65 -1.51
N VAL A 79 -19.30 -0.54 -0.92
CA VAL A 79 -18.91 0.57 -0.01
C VAL A 79 -17.85 1.49 -0.60
N LEU A 80 -17.29 1.18 -1.78
CA LEU A 80 -16.21 1.97 -2.39
C LEU A 80 -16.54 3.46 -2.51
N LYS A 81 -17.79 3.81 -2.84
CA LYS A 81 -18.25 5.21 -2.96
C LYS A 81 -18.09 6.04 -1.67
N ASN A 82 -17.92 5.39 -0.53
CA ASN A 82 -17.73 6.04 0.77
C ASN A 82 -16.24 6.16 1.17
N ILE A 83 -15.33 5.67 0.32
CA ILE A 83 -13.91 5.53 0.62
C ILE A 83 -13.10 6.39 -0.35
N ASP A 84 -12.38 7.37 0.19
CA ASP A 84 -11.38 8.17 -0.51
C ASP A 84 -10.06 7.39 -0.56
N ILE A 85 -9.70 6.87 -1.74
CA ILE A 85 -8.47 6.12 -1.96
C ILE A 85 -7.38 7.07 -2.47
N GLN A 86 -6.26 7.14 -1.75
CA GLN A 86 -5.11 7.97 -2.12
C GLN A 86 -3.87 7.09 -2.31
N PHE A 87 -3.15 7.31 -3.41
CA PHE A 87 -1.86 6.70 -3.66
C PHE A 87 -0.76 7.77 -3.66
N ASN A 88 -0.02 7.84 -2.56
CA ASN A 88 1.02 8.83 -2.35
C ASN A 88 2.38 8.21 -2.67
N THR A 89 2.84 8.42 -3.90
CA THR A 89 4.11 7.87 -4.38
C THR A 89 5.19 8.95 -4.49
N ALA A 90 6.42 8.61 -4.08
CA ALA A 90 7.60 9.43 -4.32
C ALA A 90 8.17 9.25 -5.74
N ILE A 91 7.57 8.37 -6.56
CA ILE A 91 8.00 8.10 -7.93
C ILE A 91 7.23 9.03 -8.88
N GLY A 92 7.94 9.70 -9.79
CA GLY A 92 7.34 10.66 -10.74
C GLY A 92 6.53 10.04 -11.88
N VAL A 93 6.39 8.72 -11.92
CA VAL A 93 5.61 7.97 -12.92
C VAL A 93 4.85 6.84 -12.25
N LEU A 94 3.69 6.48 -12.81
CA LEU A 94 2.86 5.40 -12.27
C LEU A 94 3.54 4.03 -12.39
N PHE A 95 4.29 3.80 -13.47
CA PHE A 95 5.07 2.58 -13.66
C PHE A 95 6.32 2.86 -14.48
N GLY A 96 7.40 2.10 -14.22
CA GLY A 96 8.71 2.33 -14.85
C GLY A 96 8.77 1.97 -16.34
N VAL A 97 7.77 1.25 -16.85
CA VAL A 97 7.67 0.86 -18.27
C VAL A 97 6.37 1.44 -18.83
N LYS A 98 6.51 2.33 -19.82
CA LYS A 98 5.42 3.17 -20.35
C LYS A 98 4.24 2.37 -20.86
N ASP A 99 4.49 1.21 -21.48
CA ASP A 99 3.44 0.38 -22.10
C ASP A 99 2.42 -0.16 -21.10
N TYR A 100 2.76 -0.24 -19.81
CA TYR A 100 1.82 -0.67 -18.77
C TYR A 100 1.00 0.49 -18.17
N VAL A 101 1.41 1.75 -18.39
CA VAL A 101 0.75 2.91 -17.79
C VAL A 101 -0.71 3.05 -18.25
N PRO A 102 -1.07 2.87 -19.54
CA PRO A 102 -2.46 2.97 -19.98
C PRO A 102 -3.40 1.98 -19.30
N ALA A 103 -2.93 0.80 -18.93
CA ALA A 103 -3.74 -0.22 -18.26
C ALA A 103 -3.92 0.02 -16.75
N LEU A 104 -3.20 0.99 -16.18
CA LEU A 104 -3.18 1.30 -14.75
C LEU A 104 -3.94 2.60 -14.41
N MET A 105 -4.41 3.33 -15.43
CA MET A 105 -5.26 4.53 -15.33
C MET A 105 -6.73 4.16 -15.51
#